data_AF-A0A7Y4SRW8-F1
#
_entry.id   AF-A0A7Y4SRW8-F1
#
_cell.length_a   1.000
_cell.length_b   1.000
_cell.length_c   1.000
_cell.angle_alpha   90.00
_cell.angle_beta   90.00
_cell.angle_gamma   90.00
#
_symmetry.space_group_name_H-M   'P 1'
#
loop_
_entity.id
_entity.type
_entity.pdbx_description
1 polymer ?
#
loop_
_entity_poly.entity_id
_entity_poly.type
_entity_poly.pdbx_seq_one_letter_code
_entity_poly.pdbx_strand_id
1 'polypeptide(L)'
;MKPLALVDALDAAELGGKAASLARSLRAGLPVPPGFALGATQVDAVFQGDALVSAGVREAFTRQAGPCAVRSSAIGEDSENASFAGQHVTILNVRLEDQVIEAVLKVRESAFTESALAYRRTIGMSEAPRVGVVVQRMIEPDCAGVMFTKNPLNGADERVIEASWGLGEAVVAGLVVPDNYALDGEGQVLRRTAGEKDLALRSDPEGGTFEEPVADDLVEALCLDDGMLAALHDLAVRCETFFGKGLDIEWAFSGGTLYLLQCRAMTRNR
;
A
#
# COMPACT_ATOMS: atom_id res chain seq x y z
N MET A 1 22.83 0.46 -13.13
CA MET A 1 22.06 -0.74 -12.70
C MET A 1 20.58 -0.42 -12.90
N LYS A 2 19.84 -1.20 -13.69
CA LYS A 2 18.42 -0.90 -13.99
C LYS A 2 17.52 -1.29 -12.80
N PRO A 3 16.42 -0.58 -12.53
CA PRO A 3 15.41 -1.02 -11.56
C PRO A 3 14.85 -2.40 -11.93
N LEU A 4 14.43 -3.16 -10.92
CA LEU A 4 13.95 -4.52 -11.10
C LEU A 4 12.43 -4.54 -11.25
N ALA A 5 11.89 -5.35 -12.16
CA ALA A 5 10.44 -5.54 -12.25
C ALA A 5 9.87 -6.05 -10.92
N LEU A 6 8.70 -5.56 -10.50
CA LEU A 6 8.16 -5.85 -9.18
C LEU A 6 7.94 -7.35 -8.96
N VAL A 7 7.58 -8.11 -9.99
CA VAL A 7 7.42 -9.58 -9.92
C VAL A 7 8.72 -10.33 -9.59
N ASP A 8 9.88 -9.70 -9.83
CA ASP A 8 11.19 -10.26 -9.57
C ASP A 8 11.85 -9.74 -8.29
N ALA A 9 11.21 -8.77 -7.62
CA ALA A 9 11.72 -8.07 -6.45
C ALA A 9 11.62 -8.88 -5.13
N LEU A 10 12.10 -10.12 -5.13
CA LEU A 10 11.93 -11.06 -4.01
C LEU A 10 12.92 -10.89 -2.85
N ASP A 11 14.08 -10.27 -3.10
CA ASP A 11 15.12 -10.11 -2.08
C ASP A 11 14.77 -8.99 -1.10
N ALA A 12 14.18 -9.36 0.04
CA ALA A 12 13.82 -8.41 1.10
C ALA A 12 15.04 -7.73 1.74
N ALA A 13 16.23 -8.33 1.72
CA ALA A 13 17.45 -7.75 2.29
C ALA A 13 18.04 -6.64 1.41
N GLU A 14 17.67 -6.61 0.12
CA GLU A 14 18.10 -5.59 -0.83
C GLU A 14 16.99 -4.58 -1.16
N LEU A 15 15.75 -5.04 -1.31
CA LEU A 15 14.61 -4.27 -1.85
C LEU A 15 13.55 -3.94 -0.79
N GLY A 16 13.65 -4.54 0.39
CA GLY A 16 12.76 -4.33 1.52
C GLY A 16 11.52 -5.23 1.53
N GLY A 17 10.86 -5.29 2.69
CA GLY A 17 9.77 -6.23 2.94
C GLY A 17 8.53 -6.04 2.05
N LYS A 18 8.21 -4.79 1.71
CA LYS A 18 7.04 -4.45 0.87
C LYS A 18 7.23 -4.91 -0.57
N ALA A 19 8.39 -4.62 -1.16
CA ALA A 19 8.75 -5.09 -2.49
C ALA A 19 8.67 -6.62 -2.57
N ALA A 20 9.27 -7.33 -1.60
CA ALA A 20 9.26 -8.78 -1.54
C ALA A 20 7.85 -9.36 -1.36
N SER A 21 7.00 -8.75 -0.52
CA SER A 21 5.61 -9.17 -0.35
C SER A 21 4.81 -9.04 -1.65
N LEU A 22 4.90 -7.88 -2.32
CA LEU A 22 4.22 -7.64 -3.60
C LEU A 22 4.73 -8.56 -4.71
N ALA A 23 6.05 -8.82 -4.76
CA ALA A 23 6.65 -9.77 -5.70
C ALA A 23 6.09 -11.19 -5.51
N ARG A 24 6.02 -11.67 -4.25
CA ARG A 24 5.41 -12.97 -3.93
C ARG A 24 3.93 -13.01 -4.33
N SER A 25 3.19 -11.94 -4.06
CA SER A 25 1.77 -11.83 -4.45
C SER A 25 1.57 -11.91 -5.96
N LEU A 26 2.39 -11.20 -6.74
CA LEU A 26 2.36 -11.27 -8.22
C LEU A 26 2.66 -12.70 -8.71
N ARG A 27 3.68 -13.36 -8.17
CA ARG A 27 4.03 -14.76 -8.54
C ARG A 27 2.96 -15.77 -8.13
N ALA A 28 2.19 -15.47 -7.09
CA ALA A 28 1.02 -16.23 -6.66
C ALA A 28 -0.25 -15.95 -7.51
N GLY A 29 -0.16 -15.07 -8.51
CA GLY A 29 -1.27 -14.70 -9.37
C GLY A 29 -2.33 -13.84 -8.68
N LEU A 30 -2.01 -13.22 -7.54
CA LEU A 30 -2.89 -12.24 -6.89
C LEU A 30 -2.99 -10.97 -7.76
N PRO A 31 -4.12 -10.24 -7.73
CA PRO A 31 -4.39 -9.12 -8.64
C PRO A 31 -3.65 -7.84 -8.22
N VAL A 32 -2.32 -7.91 -8.18
CA VAL A 32 -1.46 -6.78 -7.79
C VAL A 32 -1.15 -5.92 -9.02
N PRO A 33 -1.29 -4.59 -8.94
CA PRO A 33 -0.86 -3.70 -10.02
C PRO A 33 0.65 -3.87 -10.30
N PRO A 34 1.07 -3.87 -11.58
CA PRO A 34 2.47 -4.02 -11.94
C PRO A 34 3.29 -2.81 -11.48
N GLY A 35 4.62 -2.97 -11.48
CA GLY A 35 5.53 -1.91 -11.08
C GLY A 35 6.98 -2.34 -11.18
N PHE A 36 7.85 -1.59 -10.52
CA PHE A 36 9.26 -1.92 -10.33
C PHE A 36 9.73 -1.53 -8.92
N ALA A 37 10.88 -2.05 -8.53
CA ALA A 37 11.53 -1.76 -7.25
C ALA A 37 12.97 -1.28 -7.45
N LEU A 38 13.40 -0.45 -6.50
CA LEU A 38 14.75 0.08 -6.37
C LEU A 38 15.34 -0.42 -5.05
N GLY A 39 16.54 -0.99 -5.10
CA GLY A 39 17.29 -1.34 -3.89
C GLY A 39 17.92 -0.11 -3.25
N ALA A 40 18.33 -0.21 -1.98
CA ALA A 40 18.92 0.93 -1.25
C ALA A 40 20.11 1.59 -1.99
N THR A 41 20.98 0.79 -2.61
CA THR A 41 22.12 1.31 -3.38
C THR A 41 21.69 2.14 -4.59
N GLN A 42 20.58 1.77 -5.25
CA GLN A 42 20.04 2.56 -6.36
C GLN A 42 19.40 3.85 -5.85
N VAL A 43 18.68 3.79 -4.73
CA VAL A 43 18.08 4.97 -4.09
C VAL A 43 19.15 5.97 -3.66
N ASP A 44 20.25 5.49 -3.06
CA ASP A 44 21.39 6.33 -2.69
C ASP A 44 22.10 6.91 -3.92
N ALA A 45 22.25 6.14 -5.01
CA ALA A 45 22.83 6.65 -6.25
C ALA A 45 21.98 7.77 -6.88
N VAL A 46 20.65 7.64 -6.87
CA VAL A 46 19.74 8.72 -7.31
C VAL A 46 19.94 9.96 -6.44
N PHE A 47 20.02 9.80 -5.11
CA PHE A 47 20.28 10.91 -4.18
C PHE A 47 21.64 11.60 -4.40
N GLN A 48 22.66 10.84 -4.79
CA GLN A 48 23.99 11.38 -5.14
C GLN A 48 24.03 12.02 -6.53
N GLY A 49 22.93 12.02 -7.29
CA GLY A 49 22.85 12.61 -8.62
C GLY A 49 23.42 11.73 -9.73
N ASP A 50 23.49 10.41 -9.55
CA ASP A 50 23.92 9.49 -10.61
C ASP A 50 22.95 9.56 -11.80
N ALA A 51 23.43 10.12 -12.91
CA ALA A 51 22.64 10.34 -14.11
C ALA A 51 22.21 9.02 -14.79
N LEU A 52 23.04 7.98 -14.73
CA LEU A 52 22.75 6.69 -15.36
C LEU A 52 21.66 5.93 -14.58
N VAL A 53 21.73 5.94 -13.26
CA VAL A 53 20.70 5.32 -12.42
C VAL A 53 19.39 6.09 -12.56
N SER A 54 19.42 7.42 -12.44
CA SER A 54 18.25 8.29 -12.63
C SER A 54 17.58 8.09 -13.99
N ALA A 55 18.36 8.00 -15.08
CA ALA A 55 17.82 7.69 -16.41
C ALA A 55 17.15 6.30 -16.46
N GLY A 56 17.73 5.30 -15.80
CA GLY A 56 17.13 3.97 -15.67
C GLY A 56 15.80 3.96 -14.90
N VAL A 57 15.67 4.80 -13.86
CA VAL A 57 14.41 4.98 -13.11
C VAL A 57 13.34 5.59 -14.00
N ARG A 58 13.67 6.67 -14.74
CA ARG A 58 12.76 7.32 -15.68
C ARG A 58 12.31 6.36 -16.79
N GLU A 59 13.24 5.60 -17.38
CA GLU A 59 12.92 4.59 -18.38
C GLU A 59 11.96 3.51 -17.82
N ALA A 60 12.18 3.06 -16.58
CA ALA A 60 11.29 2.09 -15.92
C ALA A 60 9.90 2.68 -15.59
N PHE A 61 9.85 3.95 -15.21
CA PHE A 61 8.62 4.69 -14.95
C PHE A 61 7.79 4.89 -16.22
N THR A 62 8.40 5.35 -17.31
CA THR A 62 7.71 5.58 -18.59
C THR A 62 7.10 4.29 -19.15
N ARG A 63 7.75 3.14 -18.91
CA ARG A 63 7.18 1.81 -19.25
C ARG A 63 5.92 1.45 -18.46
N GLN A 64 5.65 2.08 -17.32
CA GLN A 64 4.41 1.84 -16.57
C GLN A 64 3.19 2.43 -17.26
N ALA A 65 3.36 3.34 -18.24
CA ALA A 65 2.29 3.86 -19.09
C ALA A 65 1.07 4.39 -18.29
N GLY A 66 1.33 5.16 -17.23
CA GLY A 66 0.30 5.74 -16.37
C GLY A 66 0.87 6.28 -15.05
N PRO A 67 0.03 6.91 -14.22
CA PRO A 67 0.43 7.38 -12.90
C PRO A 67 0.91 6.22 -12.02
N CYS A 68 1.85 6.50 -11.12
CA CYS A 68 2.35 5.53 -10.15
C CYS A 68 2.25 6.06 -8.72
N ALA A 69 2.14 5.13 -7.77
CA ALA A 69 2.43 5.36 -6.37
C ALA A 69 3.89 4.98 -6.08
N VAL A 70 4.61 5.88 -5.40
CA VAL A 70 6.00 5.68 -4.98
C VAL A 70 6.01 5.47 -3.46
N ARG A 71 6.40 4.28 -3.03
CA ARG A 71 6.22 3.80 -1.65
C ARG A 71 7.55 3.36 -1.06
N SER A 72 7.81 3.72 0.18
CA SER A 72 8.94 3.14 0.91
C SER A 72 8.78 1.63 1.08
N SER A 73 9.92 0.93 0.98
CA SER A 73 10.07 -0.50 1.25
C SER A 73 11.28 -0.66 2.16
N ALA A 74 11.03 -0.70 3.47
CA ALA A 74 12.09 -0.71 4.46
C ALA A 74 12.87 -2.04 4.48
N ILE A 75 14.17 -1.94 4.76
CA ILE A 75 15.14 -3.05 4.72
C ILE A 75 15.67 -3.29 6.13
N GLY A 76 15.82 -4.57 6.49
CA GLY A 76 16.36 -5.00 7.80
C GLY A 76 15.33 -4.97 8.92
N GLU A 77 14.05 -4.81 8.59
CA GLU A 77 12.95 -4.95 9.53
C GLU A 77 12.50 -6.41 9.55
N ASP A 78 12.56 -7.03 10.73
CA ASP A 78 11.81 -8.25 10.99
C ASP A 78 10.32 -7.88 10.94
N SER A 79 9.69 -8.21 9.81
CA SER A 79 8.30 -7.88 9.49
C SER A 79 7.27 -8.41 10.48
N GLU A 80 7.68 -9.21 11.47
CA GLU A 80 6.82 -9.75 12.53
C GLU A 80 6.62 -8.79 13.71
N ASN A 81 7.54 -7.86 13.98
CA ASN A 81 7.51 -7.04 15.21
C ASN A 81 7.70 -5.53 15.02
N ALA A 82 8.17 -5.07 13.86
CA ALA A 82 8.38 -3.64 13.60
C ALA A 82 7.34 -3.14 12.59
N SER A 83 6.21 -2.66 13.08
CA SER A 83 5.32 -1.82 12.29
C SER A 83 5.73 -0.38 12.52
N PHE A 84 6.41 0.21 11.54
CA PHE A 84 6.53 1.66 11.41
C PHE A 84 5.17 2.26 10.98
N ALA A 85 4.12 1.99 11.76
CA ALA A 85 2.82 2.61 11.58
C ALA A 85 3.02 4.13 11.60
N GLY A 86 2.74 4.78 10.47
CA GLY A 86 2.81 6.23 10.32
C GLY A 86 4.15 6.84 9.90
N GLN A 87 5.19 6.07 9.54
CA GLN A 87 6.49 6.64 9.10
C GLN A 87 6.90 6.30 7.66
N HIS A 88 6.08 5.51 6.95
CA HIS A 88 6.31 5.16 5.56
C HIS A 88 5.72 6.21 4.63
N VAL A 89 6.58 7.06 4.06
CA VAL A 89 6.15 8.02 3.04
C VAL A 89 5.68 7.26 1.80
N THR A 90 4.45 7.58 1.41
CA THR A 90 3.85 7.19 0.14
C THR A 90 3.53 8.47 -0.62
N ILE A 91 4.03 8.58 -1.85
CA ILE A 91 3.68 9.66 -2.76
C ILE A 91 2.74 9.07 -3.81
N LEU A 92 1.50 9.54 -3.82
CA LEU A 92 0.47 9.10 -4.76
C LEU A 92 0.49 9.94 -6.03
N ASN A 93 -0.01 9.34 -7.11
CA ASN A 93 -0.27 9.98 -8.41
C ASN A 93 0.94 10.75 -8.96
N VAL A 94 2.07 10.06 -9.04
CA VAL A 94 3.26 10.52 -9.74
C VAL A 94 3.07 10.27 -11.23
N ARG A 95 3.05 11.34 -12.03
CA ARG A 95 2.67 11.29 -13.46
C ARG A 95 3.83 11.56 -14.41
N LEU A 96 4.82 12.33 -13.96
CA LEU A 96 5.93 12.80 -14.79
C LEU A 96 7.27 12.16 -14.39
N GLU A 97 8.18 12.07 -15.35
CA GLU A 97 9.52 11.50 -15.12
C GLU A 97 10.33 12.27 -14.07
N ASP A 98 10.18 13.59 -14.00
CA ASP A 98 10.85 14.39 -12.97
C ASP A 98 10.26 14.13 -11.58
N GLN A 99 8.92 14.01 -11.50
CA GLN A 99 8.21 13.74 -10.26
C GLN A 99 8.61 12.39 -9.64
N VAL A 100 8.93 11.36 -10.44
CA VAL A 100 9.36 10.06 -9.88
C VAL A 100 10.73 10.15 -9.21
N ILE A 101 11.66 10.95 -9.75
CA ILE A 101 12.95 11.19 -9.10
C ILE A 101 12.75 11.93 -7.79
N GLU A 102 11.96 13.02 -7.81
CA GLU A 102 11.62 13.75 -6.59
C GLU A 102 10.94 12.87 -5.53
N ALA A 103 10.03 12.00 -5.95
CA ALA A 103 9.36 11.07 -5.05
C ALA A 103 10.33 10.04 -4.42
N VAL A 104 11.28 9.51 -5.20
CA VAL A 104 12.35 8.63 -4.69
C VAL A 104 13.20 9.37 -3.66
N LEU A 105 13.56 10.63 -3.91
CA LEU A 105 14.32 11.46 -2.97
C LEU A 105 13.53 11.70 -1.67
N LYS A 106 12.25 12.06 -1.75
CA LYS A 106 11.37 12.26 -0.59
C LYS A 106 11.24 10.99 0.25
N VAL A 107 11.06 9.83 -0.38
CA VAL A 107 11.02 8.54 0.33
C VAL A 107 12.34 8.23 1.01
N ARG A 108 13.46 8.56 0.37
CA ARG A 108 14.77 8.41 1.00
C ARG A 108 14.88 9.31 2.23
N GLU A 109 14.59 10.60 2.08
CA GLU A 109 14.67 11.60 3.15
C GLU A 109 13.82 11.22 4.37
N SER A 110 12.64 10.61 4.15
CA SER A 110 11.76 10.20 5.24
C SER A 110 12.42 9.20 6.20
N ALA A 111 13.29 8.31 5.69
CA ALA A 111 14.02 7.34 6.49
C ALA A 111 15.11 7.98 7.39
N PHE A 112 15.48 9.23 7.12
CA PHE A 112 16.51 9.98 7.86
C PHE A 112 15.91 11.10 8.72
N THR A 113 14.59 11.18 8.87
CA THR A 113 13.96 12.10 9.81
C THR A 113 14.33 11.78 11.25
N GLU A 114 14.30 12.78 12.14
CA GLU A 114 14.65 12.57 13.55
C GLU A 114 13.76 11.53 14.23
N SER A 115 12.46 11.52 13.90
CA SER A 115 11.49 10.53 14.39
C SER A 115 11.81 9.11 13.92
N ALA A 116 12.17 8.93 12.65
CA ALA A 116 12.59 7.64 12.10
C ALA A 116 13.88 7.13 12.75
N LEU A 117 14.88 8.00 12.89
CA LEU A 117 16.14 7.67 13.56
C LEU A 117 15.96 7.39 15.06
N ALA A 118 15.05 8.10 15.74
CA ALA A 118 14.69 7.85 17.12
C ALA A 118 14.06 6.46 17.29
N TYR A 119 13.07 6.11 16.47
CA TYR A 119 12.44 4.79 16.51
C TYR A 119 13.44 3.66 16.21
N ARG A 120 14.31 3.80 15.21
CA ARG A 120 15.35 2.79 14.92
C ARG A 120 16.24 2.52 16.14
N ARG A 121 16.59 3.57 16.90
CA ARG A 121 17.34 3.43 18.16
C ARG A 121 16.54 2.68 19.23
N THR A 122 15.22 2.86 19.33
CA THR A 122 14.41 2.14 20.33
C THR A 122 14.33 0.64 20.06
N ILE A 123 14.39 0.22 18.80
CA ILE A 123 14.41 -1.20 18.38
C ILE A 123 15.84 -1.75 18.22
N GLY A 124 16.87 -1.03 18.66
CA GLY A 124 18.26 -1.50 18.66
C GLY A 124 18.96 -1.49 17.29
N MET A 125 18.39 -0.83 16.29
CA MET A 125 19.01 -0.67 14.96
C MET A 125 19.89 0.58 14.95
N SER A 126 21.20 0.39 15.12
CA SER A 126 22.20 1.47 15.16
C SER A 126 22.83 1.79 13.80
N GLU A 127 22.67 0.93 12.80
CA GLU A 127 23.17 1.15 11.45
C GLU A 127 22.40 2.25 10.70
N ALA A 128 23.08 2.90 9.75
CA ALA A 128 22.47 3.88 8.86
C ALA A 128 21.22 3.30 8.17
N PRO A 129 20.10 4.06 8.11
CA PRO A 129 18.90 3.62 7.41
C PRO A 129 19.20 3.19 5.97
N ARG A 130 18.72 2.00 5.60
CA ARG A 130 18.67 1.54 4.22
C ARG A 130 17.21 1.43 3.81
N VAL A 131 16.85 2.02 2.68
CA VAL A 131 15.46 2.06 2.22
C VAL A 131 15.39 1.70 0.75
N GLY A 132 14.58 0.70 0.43
CA GLY A 132 14.15 0.40 -0.92
C GLY A 132 12.93 1.24 -1.30
N VAL A 133 12.65 1.34 -2.59
CA VAL A 133 11.47 2.05 -3.11
C VAL A 133 10.70 1.12 -4.04
N VAL A 134 9.38 1.06 -3.85
CA VAL A 134 8.46 0.44 -4.80
C VAL A 134 7.78 1.55 -5.61
N VAL A 135 7.83 1.45 -6.93
CA VAL A 135 7.06 2.28 -7.85
C VAL A 135 6.03 1.38 -8.50
N GLN A 136 4.77 1.54 -8.09
CA GLN A 136 3.66 0.69 -8.50
C GLN A 136 2.67 1.49 -9.33
N ARG A 137 2.15 0.92 -10.42
CA ARG A 137 1.11 1.55 -11.22
C ARG A 137 -0.08 1.86 -10.31
N MET A 138 -0.54 3.10 -10.37
CA MET A 138 -1.68 3.57 -9.59
C MET A 138 -2.98 3.08 -10.22
N ILE A 139 -3.93 2.72 -9.37
CA ILE A 139 -5.31 2.44 -9.75
C ILE A 139 -6.11 3.68 -9.41
N GLU A 140 -7.07 4.04 -10.26
CA GLU A 140 -8.09 5.06 -9.96
C GLU A 140 -9.34 4.32 -9.45
N PRO A 141 -9.54 4.20 -8.14
CA PRO A 141 -10.59 3.38 -7.57
C PRO A 141 -11.94 4.10 -7.50
N ASP A 142 -13.02 3.33 -7.68
CA ASP A 142 -14.37 3.73 -7.28
C ASP A 142 -14.44 3.77 -5.74
N CYS A 143 -13.90 2.73 -5.10
CA CYS A 143 -13.74 2.63 -3.65
C CYS A 143 -12.49 1.80 -3.29
N ALA A 144 -11.93 2.06 -2.12
CA ALA A 144 -10.77 1.35 -1.61
C ALA A 144 -10.81 1.29 -0.09
N GLY A 145 -9.92 0.47 0.49
CA GLY A 145 -9.92 0.30 1.92
C GLY A 145 -8.92 -0.72 2.42
N VAL A 146 -9.15 -1.13 3.66
CA VAL A 146 -8.34 -2.13 4.37
C VAL A 146 -9.21 -3.33 4.75
N MET A 147 -8.59 -4.49 4.86
CA MET A 147 -9.22 -5.72 5.31
C MET A 147 -8.26 -6.46 6.22
N PHE A 148 -8.74 -6.81 7.41
CA PHE A 148 -8.06 -7.69 8.33
C PHE A 148 -8.67 -9.09 8.23
N THR A 149 -7.84 -10.13 8.09
CA THR A 149 -8.34 -11.52 8.01
C THR A 149 -8.62 -12.15 9.38
N LYS A 150 -8.30 -11.42 10.45
CA LYS A 150 -8.79 -11.66 11.81
C LYS A 150 -9.24 -10.34 12.40
N ASN A 151 -10.16 -10.40 13.35
CA ASN A 151 -10.63 -9.20 14.03
C ASN A 151 -9.46 -8.56 14.80
N PRO A 152 -9.05 -7.31 14.48
CA PRO A 152 -7.87 -6.69 15.08
C PRO A 152 -8.06 -6.33 16.56
N LEU A 153 -9.31 -6.27 17.04
CA LEU A 153 -9.62 -5.87 18.41
C LEU A 153 -9.63 -7.06 19.38
N ASN A 154 -10.17 -8.20 18.95
CA ASN A 154 -10.40 -9.36 19.83
C ASN A 154 -9.77 -10.67 19.32
N GLY A 155 -9.21 -10.69 18.10
CA GLY A 155 -8.56 -11.86 17.51
C GLY A 155 -9.50 -12.96 17.00
N ALA A 156 -10.81 -12.71 16.95
CA ALA A 156 -11.79 -13.64 16.38
C ALA A 156 -11.46 -13.97 14.91
N ASP A 157 -11.86 -15.16 14.47
CA ASP A 157 -11.73 -15.62 13.07
C ASP A 157 -12.83 -14.98 12.20
N GLU A 158 -12.84 -13.65 12.20
CA GLU A 158 -13.75 -12.78 11.46
C GLU A 158 -12.94 -11.85 10.58
N ARG A 159 -13.40 -11.61 9.35
CA ARG A 159 -12.80 -10.63 8.47
C ARG A 159 -13.44 -9.28 8.75
N VAL A 160 -12.62 -8.28 9.05
CA VAL A 160 -13.08 -6.90 9.27
C VAL A 160 -12.63 -6.06 8.08
N ILE A 161 -13.58 -5.44 7.39
CA ILE A 161 -13.33 -4.63 6.20
C ILE A 161 -13.76 -3.19 6.51
N GLU A 162 -12.88 -2.25 6.21
CA GLU A 162 -13.16 -0.82 6.23
C GLU A 162 -13.01 -0.27 4.81
N ALA A 163 -13.99 0.50 4.35
CA ALA A 163 -14.06 0.97 2.98
C ALA A 163 -14.54 2.42 2.88
N SER A 164 -13.99 3.16 1.91
CA SER A 164 -14.50 4.47 1.53
C SER A 164 -14.43 4.69 0.02
N TRP A 165 -15.11 5.74 -0.46
CA TRP A 165 -15.07 6.19 -1.84
C TRP A 165 -13.68 6.71 -2.21
N GLY A 166 -13.22 6.39 -3.42
CA GLY A 166 -11.93 6.87 -3.92
C GLY A 166 -10.72 6.20 -3.30
N LEU A 167 -9.64 6.96 -3.18
CA LEU A 167 -8.34 6.44 -2.75
C LEU A 167 -8.37 6.01 -1.28
N GLY A 168 -7.83 4.82 -1.01
CA GLY A 168 -7.84 4.22 0.33
C GLY A 168 -7.05 4.99 1.38
N GLU A 169 -6.22 5.95 0.96
CA GLU A 169 -5.50 6.87 1.85
C GLU A 169 -6.47 7.63 2.77
N ALA A 170 -7.71 7.90 2.34
CA ALA A 170 -8.71 8.56 3.19
C ALA A 170 -9.05 7.72 4.44
N VAL A 171 -9.08 6.39 4.30
CA VAL A 171 -9.28 5.44 5.40
C VAL A 171 -8.02 5.36 6.26
N VAL A 172 -6.86 5.16 5.63
CA VAL A 172 -5.57 4.99 6.34
C VAL A 172 -5.17 6.24 7.14
N ALA A 173 -5.45 7.42 6.60
CA ALA A 173 -5.17 8.70 7.26
C ALA A 173 -6.29 9.15 8.23
N GLY A 174 -7.39 8.41 8.32
CA GLY A 174 -8.51 8.73 9.22
C GLY A 174 -9.24 10.03 8.85
N LEU A 175 -9.32 10.35 7.56
CA LEU A 175 -10.00 11.56 7.06
C LEU A 175 -11.52 11.43 7.03
N VAL A 176 -12.03 10.20 7.08
CA VAL A 176 -13.46 9.86 7.02
C VAL A 176 -13.81 8.82 8.08
N VAL A 177 -15.11 8.67 8.38
CA VAL A 177 -15.62 7.49 9.05
C VAL A 177 -15.96 6.45 7.96
N PRO A 178 -15.15 5.40 7.77
CA PRO A 178 -15.37 4.45 6.69
C PRO A 178 -16.60 3.58 6.98
N ASP A 179 -17.15 2.97 5.92
CA ASP A 179 -18.05 1.84 6.11
C ASP A 179 -17.30 0.70 6.79
N ASN A 180 -18.00 -0.02 7.67
CA ASN A 180 -17.45 -1.16 8.37
C ASN A 180 -18.28 -2.42 8.10
N TYR A 181 -17.60 -3.48 7.67
CA TYR A 181 -18.21 -4.78 7.38
C TYR A 181 -17.51 -5.87 8.19
N ALA A 182 -18.27 -6.88 8.59
CA ALA A 182 -17.75 -8.08 9.22
C ALA A 182 -18.25 -9.32 8.47
N LEU A 183 -17.32 -10.19 8.10
CA LEU A 183 -17.60 -11.51 7.52
C LEU A 183 -17.12 -12.60 8.47
N ASP A 184 -17.81 -13.74 8.51
CA ASP A 184 -17.30 -14.93 9.20
C ASP A 184 -16.14 -15.60 8.43
N GLY A 185 -15.65 -16.71 8.97
CA GLY A 185 -14.58 -17.53 8.39
C GLY A 185 -14.92 -18.07 7.00
N GLU A 186 -16.21 -18.26 6.71
CA GLU A 186 -16.81 -18.81 5.50
C GLU A 186 -17.26 -17.73 4.50
N GLY A 187 -17.16 -16.44 4.86
CA GLY A 187 -17.49 -15.31 3.98
C GLY A 187 -18.93 -14.83 4.07
N GLN A 188 -19.74 -15.32 5.01
CA GLN A 188 -21.09 -14.78 5.24
C GLN A 188 -21.02 -13.43 5.94
N VAL A 189 -21.88 -12.51 5.51
CA VAL A 189 -21.96 -11.18 6.10
C VAL A 189 -22.63 -11.23 7.46
N LEU A 190 -21.87 -10.91 8.50
CA LEU A 190 -22.34 -10.80 9.88
C LEU A 190 -22.91 -9.41 10.16
N ARG A 191 -22.24 -8.37 9.64
CA ARG A 191 -22.62 -6.97 9.88
C ARG A 191 -22.22 -6.08 8.71
N ARG A 192 -23.06 -5.07 8.44
CA ARG A 192 -22.76 -3.90 7.62
C ARG A 192 -23.08 -2.66 8.44
N THR A 193 -22.22 -1.67 8.44
CA THR A 193 -22.44 -0.39 9.12
C THR A 193 -21.93 0.70 8.22
N ALA A 194 -22.84 1.55 7.75
CA ALA A 194 -22.45 2.70 6.95
C ALA A 194 -21.71 3.71 7.82
N GLY A 195 -20.62 4.24 7.27
CA GLY A 195 -19.91 5.38 7.84
C GLY A 195 -20.33 6.70 7.21
N GLU A 196 -19.80 7.79 7.74
CA GLU A 196 -19.95 9.15 7.20
C GLU A 196 -18.75 9.44 6.29
N LYS A 197 -18.96 9.26 4.97
CA LYS A 197 -17.95 9.42 3.91
C LYS A 197 -18.21 10.72 3.16
N ASP A 198 -18.12 11.84 3.85
CA ASP A 198 -18.42 13.19 3.36
C ASP A 198 -17.40 13.72 2.34
N LEU A 199 -16.21 13.12 2.30
CA LEU A 199 -15.17 13.39 1.30
C LEU A 199 -14.60 12.10 0.70
N ALA A 200 -13.99 12.25 -0.48
CA ALA A 200 -13.18 11.24 -1.14
C ALA A 200 -11.86 11.84 -1.61
N LEU A 201 -10.76 11.09 -1.48
CA LEU A 201 -9.49 11.47 -2.10
C LEU A 201 -9.47 11.02 -3.57
N ARG A 202 -9.10 11.94 -4.46
CA ARG A 202 -8.99 11.75 -5.91
C ARG A 202 -7.62 12.06 -6.44
N SER A 203 -7.26 11.49 -7.58
CA SER A 203 -6.03 11.81 -8.30
C SER A 203 -6.14 13.17 -9.01
N ASP A 204 -5.19 14.06 -8.76
CA ASP A 204 -5.10 15.34 -9.46
C ASP A 204 -4.56 15.16 -10.91
N PRO A 205 -5.14 15.84 -11.92
CA PRO A 205 -4.58 15.86 -13.27
C PRO A 205 -3.10 16.27 -13.38
N GLU A 206 -2.61 17.15 -12.49
CA GLU A 206 -1.23 17.66 -12.46
C GLU A 206 -0.28 16.80 -11.61
N GLY A 207 -0.83 15.88 -10.82
CA GLY A 207 -0.10 14.98 -9.92
C GLY A 207 -0.41 15.23 -8.44
N GLY A 208 -0.25 14.20 -7.61
CA GLY A 208 -0.72 14.23 -6.22
C GLY A 208 -2.24 14.01 -6.11
N THR A 209 -2.83 14.39 -4.98
CA THR A 209 -4.24 14.09 -4.67
C THR A 209 -4.94 15.30 -4.11
N PHE A 210 -6.26 15.37 -4.29
CA PHE A 210 -7.12 16.39 -3.69
C PHE A 210 -8.33 15.76 -3.01
N GLU A 211 -8.91 16.48 -2.05
CA GLU A 211 -10.16 16.12 -1.38
C GLU A 211 -11.34 16.64 -2.21
N GLU A 212 -12.27 15.75 -2.52
CA GLU A 212 -13.51 16.04 -3.23
C GLU A 212 -14.71 15.75 -2.32
N PRO A 213 -15.64 16.70 -2.12
CA PRO A 213 -16.89 16.43 -1.41
C PRO A 213 -17.69 15.33 -2.11
N VAL A 214 -18.20 14.38 -1.33
CA VAL A 214 -19.07 13.31 -1.82
C VAL A 214 -20.50 13.85 -1.91
N ALA A 215 -21.26 13.40 -2.91
CA ALA A 215 -22.67 13.78 -3.06
C ALA A 215 -23.49 13.32 -1.83
N ASP A 216 -24.44 14.15 -1.38
CA ASP A 216 -25.20 13.92 -0.14
C ASP A 216 -25.85 12.53 -0.05
N ASP A 217 -26.31 11.97 -1.17
CA ASP A 217 -26.93 10.65 -1.24
C ASP A 217 -25.93 9.48 -1.10
N LEU A 218 -24.64 9.74 -1.26
CA LEU A 218 -23.55 8.76 -1.18
C LEU A 218 -22.77 8.80 0.15
N VAL A 219 -22.93 9.85 0.96
CA VAL A 219 -22.17 10.03 2.22
C VAL A 219 -22.39 8.85 3.16
N GLU A 220 -23.65 8.48 3.41
CA GLU A 220 -24.05 7.36 4.27
C GLU A 220 -24.43 6.10 3.47
N ALA A 221 -24.21 6.09 2.14
CA ALA A 221 -24.42 4.90 1.33
C ALA A 221 -23.28 3.90 1.52
N LEU A 222 -23.60 2.60 1.58
CA LEU A 222 -22.60 1.53 1.59
C LEU A 222 -21.90 1.48 0.22
N CYS A 223 -20.57 1.57 0.23
CA CYS A 223 -19.76 1.53 -0.99
C CYS A 223 -19.47 0.13 -1.54
N LEU A 224 -19.75 -0.92 -0.74
CA LEU A 224 -19.57 -2.31 -1.16
C LEU A 224 -20.90 -3.05 -1.24
N ASP A 225 -21.12 -3.72 -2.36
CA ASP A 225 -22.20 -4.69 -2.52
C ASP A 225 -21.77 -6.11 -2.13
N ASP A 226 -22.71 -7.05 -2.15
CA ASP A 226 -22.48 -8.44 -1.76
C ASP A 226 -21.49 -9.18 -2.69
N GLY A 227 -21.46 -8.82 -3.98
CA GLY A 227 -20.51 -9.39 -4.93
C GLY A 227 -19.08 -8.93 -4.63
N MET A 228 -18.91 -7.66 -4.27
CA MET A 228 -17.63 -7.09 -3.87
C MET A 228 -17.14 -7.69 -2.55
N LEU A 229 -18.03 -7.88 -1.56
CA LEU A 229 -17.71 -8.56 -0.30
C LEU A 229 -17.26 -10.00 -0.51
N ALA A 230 -17.94 -10.74 -1.40
CA ALA A 230 -17.53 -12.09 -1.77
C ALA A 230 -16.15 -12.12 -2.46
N ALA A 231 -15.89 -11.18 -3.37
CA ALA A 231 -14.58 -11.07 -4.03
C ALA A 231 -13.45 -10.72 -3.04
N LEU A 232 -13.72 -9.89 -2.03
CA LEU A 232 -12.78 -9.59 -0.95
C LEU A 232 -12.52 -10.83 -0.08
N HIS A 233 -13.55 -11.60 0.24
CA HIS A 233 -13.39 -12.88 0.93
C HIS A 233 -12.49 -13.85 0.15
N ASP A 234 -12.73 -14.01 -1.15
CA ASP A 234 -11.91 -14.86 -2.02
C ASP A 234 -10.45 -14.38 -2.07
N LEU A 235 -10.23 -13.06 -2.16
CA LEU A 235 -8.90 -12.47 -2.07
C LEU A 235 -8.23 -12.81 -0.74
N ALA A 236 -8.93 -12.66 0.39
CA ALA A 236 -8.42 -13.00 1.71
C ALA A 236 -7.99 -14.47 1.80
N VAL A 237 -8.85 -15.41 1.38
CA VAL A 237 -8.54 -16.85 1.39
C VAL A 237 -7.28 -17.16 0.57
N ARG A 238 -7.16 -16.55 -0.62
CA ARG A 238 -5.97 -16.70 -1.45
C ARG A 238 -4.74 -16.13 -0.76
N CYS A 239 -4.81 -14.92 -0.20
CA CYS A 239 -3.71 -14.34 0.57
C CYS A 239 -3.29 -15.23 1.75
N GLU A 240 -4.25 -15.74 2.53
CA GLU A 240 -3.98 -16.60 3.69
C GLU A 240 -3.32 -17.93 3.31
N THR A 241 -3.64 -18.45 2.11
CA THR A 241 -2.98 -19.65 1.58
C THR A 241 -1.48 -19.45 1.37
N PHE A 242 -1.04 -18.23 1.02
CA PHE A 242 0.37 -17.93 0.74
C PHE A 242 1.12 -17.31 1.92
N PHE A 243 0.46 -16.47 2.71
CA PHE A 243 1.08 -15.67 3.77
C PHE A 243 0.71 -16.14 5.18
N GLY A 244 -0.22 -17.09 5.32
CA GLY A 244 -0.77 -17.52 6.60
C GLY A 244 -1.93 -16.62 7.07
N LYS A 245 -2.53 -16.96 8.20
CA LYS A 245 -3.67 -16.22 8.77
C LYS A 245 -3.24 -14.95 9.51
N GLY A 246 -4.18 -14.02 9.69
CA GLY A 246 -3.97 -12.79 10.44
C GLY A 246 -3.22 -11.76 9.61
N LEU A 247 -3.81 -11.41 8.46
CA LEU A 247 -3.25 -10.48 7.50
C LEU A 247 -3.97 -9.13 7.58
N ASP A 248 -3.21 -8.07 7.28
CA ASP A 248 -3.66 -6.72 6.99
C ASP A 248 -3.46 -6.47 5.48
N ILE A 249 -4.56 -6.26 4.78
CA ILE A 249 -4.66 -6.20 3.32
C ILE A 249 -5.21 -4.84 2.91
N GLU A 250 -4.45 -4.10 2.11
CA GLU A 250 -4.95 -2.91 1.42
C GLU A 250 -5.44 -3.30 0.03
N TRP A 251 -6.63 -2.84 -0.34
CA TRP A 251 -7.31 -3.22 -1.58
C TRP A 251 -8.01 -2.02 -2.23
N ALA A 252 -8.33 -2.18 -3.52
CA ALA A 252 -9.08 -1.20 -4.30
C ALA A 252 -9.98 -1.88 -5.33
N PHE A 253 -11.17 -1.32 -5.55
CA PHE A 253 -12.03 -1.65 -6.69
C PHE A 253 -12.01 -0.52 -7.72
N SER A 254 -11.86 -0.88 -8.99
CA SER A 254 -11.96 0.05 -10.12
C SER A 254 -12.68 -0.63 -11.28
N GLY A 255 -13.81 -0.08 -11.72
CA GLY A 255 -14.62 -0.64 -12.79
C GLY A 255 -15.04 -2.09 -12.54
N GLY A 256 -15.34 -2.44 -11.29
CA GLY A 256 -15.69 -3.80 -10.86
C GLY A 256 -14.50 -4.79 -10.75
N THR A 257 -13.27 -4.33 -10.99
CA THR A 257 -12.06 -5.15 -10.82
C THR A 257 -11.44 -4.91 -9.44
N LEU A 258 -11.21 -5.99 -8.69
CA LEU A 258 -10.52 -5.97 -7.40
C LEU A 258 -8.99 -6.03 -7.59
N TYR A 259 -8.27 -5.14 -6.90
CA TYR A 259 -6.82 -5.09 -6.85
C TYR A 259 -6.29 -5.25 -5.42
N LEU A 260 -5.19 -5.99 -5.29
CA LEU A 260 -4.40 -6.09 -4.06
C LEU A 260 -3.29 -5.04 -4.09
N LEU A 261 -3.35 -4.06 -3.18
CA LEU A 261 -2.36 -2.97 -3.10
C LEU A 261 -1.25 -3.27 -2.10
N GLN A 262 -1.55 -4.01 -1.03
CA GLN A 262 -0.57 -4.45 -0.04
C GLN A 262 -1.10 -5.66 0.73
N CYS A 263 -0.19 -6.55 1.15
CA CYS A 263 -0.50 -7.63 2.08
C CYS A 263 0.64 -7.77 3.08
N ARG A 264 0.34 -7.72 4.37
CA ARG A 264 1.31 -7.92 5.46
C ARG A 264 0.68 -8.67 6.63
N ALA A 265 1.52 -9.22 7.51
CA ALA A 265 1.05 -9.81 8.76
C ALA A 265 0.53 -8.71 9.70
N MET A 266 -0.52 -9.01 10.45
CA MET A 266 -1.01 -8.13 11.51
C MET A 266 0.01 -8.08 12.65
N THR A 267 0.47 -6.88 13.01
CA THR A 267 1.21 -6.68 14.26
C THR A 267 0.23 -6.64 15.43
N ARG A 268 0.34 -7.58 16.36
CA ARG A 268 -0.46 -7.54 17.59
C ARG A 268 -0.03 -6.31 18.39
N ASN A 269 -0.93 -5.35 18.58
CA ASN A 269 -0.82 -4.42 19.70
C ASN A 269 -0.94 -5.27 20.98
N ARG A 270 0.17 -5.39 21.72
CA ARG A 270 0.13 -5.95 23.08
C ARG A 270 -0.39 -4.92 24.06
#